data_AF-A0A699PTT8-F1
#
_entry.id   AF-A0A699PTT8-F1
#
_cell.length_a   1.000
_cell.length_b   1.000
_cell.length_c   1.000
_cell.angle_alpha   90.00
_cell.angle_beta   90.00
_cell.angle_gamma   90.00
#
_symmetry.space_group_name_H-M   'P 1'
#
loop_
_entity.id
_entity.type
_entity.pdbx_description
1 polymer ?
#
loop_
_entity_poly.entity_id
_entity_poly.type
_entity_poly.pdbx_seq_one_letter_code
_entity_poly.pdbx_strand_id
1 'polypeptide(L)'
;IREAQEEAMKGENVKAENLRRLIKPIFEFHLDGTRCFENRVCFPLFCGLRDLVMHESHKSKYFIRPGSDKMYQDLKPLYWWPNMKAYIATYVSKCLTCTKVKVEHQKPSGLLQQPEIPVWK
;
A
#
# COMPACT_ATOMS: atom_id res chain seq x y z
N ILE A 1 6.92 5.10 17.35
CA ILE A 1 6.60 5.81 16.08
C ILE A 1 7.42 7.09 15.95
N ARG A 2 7.36 8.02 16.92
CA ARG A 2 8.14 9.28 16.90
C ARG A 2 9.64 9.08 16.68
N GLU A 3 10.29 8.21 17.45
CA GLU A 3 11.72 7.90 17.29
C GLU A 3 12.06 7.44 15.87
N ALA A 4 11.24 6.54 15.30
CA ALA A 4 11.42 6.09 13.92
C ALA A 4 11.27 7.24 12.92
N GLN A 5 10.34 8.17 13.14
CA GLN A 5 10.19 9.37 12.30
C GLN A 5 11.38 10.33 12.42
N GLU A 6 11.97 10.46 13.61
CA GLU A 6 13.17 11.26 13.84
C GLU A 6 14.40 10.64 13.13
N GLU A 7 14.60 9.33 13.25
CA GLU A 7 15.66 8.59 12.55
C GLU A 7 15.55 8.70 11.03
N ALA A 8 14.34 8.59 10.48
CA ALA A 8 14.11 8.68 9.04
C ALA A 8 14.40 10.06 8.45
N MET A 9 14.45 11.08 9.31
CA MET A 9 14.71 12.46 8.93
C MET A 9 16.18 12.84 9.02
N LYS A 10 17.04 11.91 9.47
CA LYS A 10 18.50 12.07 9.39
C LYS A 10 18.97 12.03 7.94
N GLY A 11 19.97 12.85 7.61
CA GLY A 11 20.25 13.33 6.26
C GLY A 11 20.27 12.29 5.12
N GLU A 12 20.90 11.14 5.32
CA GLU A 12 21.01 10.09 4.29
C GLU A 12 19.66 9.37 4.05
N ASN A 13 18.91 9.12 5.13
CA ASN A 13 17.62 8.42 5.11
C ASN A 13 16.55 9.19 4.35
N VAL A 14 16.60 10.52 4.41
CA VAL A 14 15.66 11.43 3.72
C VAL A 14 15.62 11.22 2.20
N LYS A 15 16.76 10.85 1.57
CA LYS A 15 16.76 10.53 0.13
C LYS A 15 16.05 9.20 -0.14
N ALA A 16 16.35 8.18 0.67
CA ALA A 16 15.81 6.83 0.52
C ALA A 16 14.30 6.75 0.84
N GLU A 17 13.81 7.57 1.76
CA GLU A 17 12.38 7.77 2.01
C GLU A 17 11.63 8.35 0.80
N ASN A 18 12.34 8.83 -0.23
CA ASN A 18 11.79 9.64 -1.31
C ASN A 18 11.09 10.91 -0.79
N LEU A 19 11.45 11.36 0.41
CA LEU A 19 10.83 12.51 1.07
C LEU A 19 11.30 13.84 0.47
N ARG A 20 12.32 13.86 -0.41
CA ARG A 20 12.90 15.10 -0.98
C ARG A 20 11.90 16.07 -1.60
N ARG A 21 10.85 15.57 -2.24
CA ARG A 21 9.77 16.40 -2.80
C ARG A 21 8.78 16.93 -1.75
N LEU A 22 8.77 16.33 -0.57
CA LEU A 22 7.86 16.57 0.55
C LEU A 22 8.49 17.38 1.71
N ILE A 23 9.80 17.63 1.69
CA ILE A 23 10.52 18.31 2.79
C ILE A 23 10.15 19.80 2.93
N LYS A 24 9.63 20.47 1.88
CA LYS A 24 9.47 21.93 1.91
C LYS A 24 8.09 22.45 2.35
N PRO A 25 6.98 21.71 2.22
CA PRO A 25 5.84 21.99 3.10
C PRO A 25 4.99 20.73 3.44
N ILE A 26 4.16 20.79 4.49
CA ILE A 26 3.02 19.88 4.76
C ILE A 26 3.30 18.62 5.63
N PHE A 27 4.18 18.66 6.63
CA PHE A 27 3.99 17.74 7.78
C PHE A 27 3.49 18.53 8.97
N GLU A 28 2.29 18.18 9.43
CA GLU A 28 1.72 18.67 10.69
C GLU A 28 2.29 17.83 11.84
N PHE A 29 2.50 18.46 13.00
CA PHE A 29 2.86 17.75 14.22
C PHE A 29 1.60 17.54 15.05
N HIS A 30 1.36 16.30 15.45
CA HIS A 30 0.40 16.01 16.51
C HIS A 30 0.96 16.46 17.87
N LEU A 31 0.06 16.58 18.86
CA LEU A 31 0.40 16.96 20.24
C LEU A 31 1.45 16.05 20.89
N ASP A 32 1.58 14.81 20.43
CA ASP A 32 2.55 13.81 20.91
C ASP A 32 3.92 13.89 20.18
N GLY A 33 4.05 14.82 19.23
CA GLY A 33 5.24 15.01 18.39
C GLY A 33 5.30 14.09 17.17
N THR A 34 4.26 13.31 16.88
CA THR A 34 4.22 12.51 15.66
C THR A 34 3.96 13.37 14.43
N ARG A 35 4.61 13.04 13.32
CA ARG A 35 4.44 13.73 12.03
C ARG A 35 3.27 13.14 11.25
N CYS A 36 2.44 14.02 10.70
CA CYS A 36 1.24 13.67 9.96
C CYS A 36 1.10 14.45 8.65
N PHE A 37 0.40 13.85 7.70
CA PHE A 37 0.10 14.42 6.39
C PHE A 37 -1.40 14.31 6.14
N GLU A 38 -2.08 15.45 6.05
CA GLU A 38 -3.56 15.53 5.95
C GLU A 38 -4.24 14.73 7.07
N ASN A 39 -3.88 14.98 8.35
CA ASN A 39 -4.38 14.25 9.53
C ASN A 39 -4.10 12.73 9.58
N ARG A 40 -3.15 12.23 8.78
CA ARG A 40 -2.76 10.81 8.77
C ARG A 40 -1.36 10.60 9.29
N VAL A 41 -1.18 9.56 10.10
CA VAL A 41 0.12 9.20 10.68
C VAL A 41 1.08 8.79 9.58
N CYS A 42 2.23 9.48 9.51
CA CYS A 42 3.23 9.21 8.49
C CYS A 42 4.19 8.12 8.95
N PHE A 43 4.30 7.02 8.20
CA PHE A 43 5.25 5.98 8.54
C PHE A 43 6.55 6.07 7.73
N PRO A 44 7.71 6.15 8.42
CA PRO A 44 8.99 6.04 7.75
C PRO A 44 9.18 4.63 7.18
N LEU A 45 9.96 4.54 6.11
CA LEU A 45 10.45 3.31 5.50
C LEU A 45 11.34 2.56 6.49
N PHE A 46 12.18 3.29 7.21
CA PHE A 46 13.10 2.73 8.19
C PHE A 46 12.39 2.52 9.52
N CYS A 47 12.35 1.28 10.01
CA CYS A 47 11.87 0.78 11.33
C CYS A 47 10.91 -0.43 11.25
N GLY A 48 10.50 -0.84 10.05
CA GLY A 48 9.56 -1.96 9.88
C GLY A 48 8.11 -1.67 10.27
N LEU A 49 7.76 -0.42 10.63
CA LEU A 49 6.38 -0.04 10.98
C LEU A 49 5.40 -0.30 9.82
N ARG A 50 5.82 -0.03 8.58
CA ARG A 50 4.99 -0.31 7.40
C ARG A 50 4.64 -1.80 7.31
N ASP A 51 5.63 -2.68 7.51
CA ASP A 51 5.43 -4.13 7.48
C ASP A 51 4.54 -4.60 8.62
N LEU A 52 4.70 -4.06 9.83
CA LEU A 52 3.88 -4.38 10.98
C LEU A 52 2.40 -4.06 10.73
N VAL A 53 2.11 -2.85 10.26
CA VAL A 53 0.74 -2.41 9.94
C VAL A 53 0.15 -3.25 8.80
N MET A 54 0.94 -3.56 7.78
CA MET A 54 0.50 -4.43 6.69
C MET A 54 0.20 -5.85 7.18
N HIS A 55 1.02 -6.36 8.11
CA HIS A 55 0.88 -7.68 8.69
C HIS A 55 -0.39 -7.82 9.53
N GLU A 56 -0.61 -6.87 10.43
CA GLU A 56 -1.79 -6.82 11.29
C GLU A 56 -3.07 -6.72 10.45
N SER A 57 -3.08 -5.82 9.46
CA SER A 57 -4.23 -5.62 8.57
C SER A 57 -4.54 -6.84 7.71
N HIS A 58 -3.52 -7.56 7.26
CA HIS A 58 -3.68 -8.74 6.42
C HIS A 58 -4.04 -10.01 7.22
N LYS A 59 -3.62 -10.11 8.49
CA LYS A 59 -3.90 -11.28 9.37
C LYS A 59 -5.16 -11.12 10.23
N SER A 60 -5.73 -9.93 10.30
CA SER A 60 -6.91 -9.70 11.12
C SER A 60 -8.05 -10.64 10.71
N LYS A 61 -8.57 -11.39 11.69
CA LYS A 61 -9.64 -12.40 11.50
C LYS A 61 -10.92 -11.83 10.88
N TYR A 62 -11.10 -10.52 11.01
CA TYR A 62 -12.25 -9.78 10.48
C TYR A 62 -12.14 -9.48 8.98
N PHE A 63 -10.95 -9.61 8.41
CA PHE A 63 -10.71 -9.39 6.99
C PHE A 63 -10.36 -10.73 6.36
N ILE A 64 -11.33 -11.34 5.67
CA ILE A 64 -11.08 -12.50 4.82
C ILE A 64 -10.07 -12.06 3.76
N ARG A 65 -8.78 -12.38 4.00
CA ARG A 65 -7.60 -12.12 3.14
C ARG A 65 -7.81 -10.95 2.16
N PRO A 66 -7.77 -9.70 2.64
CA PRO A 66 -8.09 -8.56 1.81
C PRO A 66 -7.12 -8.48 0.62
N GLY A 67 -7.68 -8.29 -0.58
CA GLY A 67 -6.87 -7.93 -1.74
C GLY A 67 -6.16 -6.58 -1.53
N SER A 68 -5.20 -6.27 -2.39
CA SER A 68 -4.42 -5.03 -2.32
C SER A 68 -5.30 -3.77 -2.23
N ASP A 69 -6.41 -3.75 -2.97
CA ASP A 69 -7.30 -2.58 -3.01
C ASP A 69 -8.04 -2.39 -1.69
N LYS A 70 -8.57 -3.48 -1.11
CA LYS A 70 -9.25 -3.43 0.19
C LYS A 70 -8.31 -2.96 1.28
N MET A 71 -7.11 -3.53 1.33
CA MET A 71 -6.08 -3.17 2.29
C MET A 71 -5.65 -1.71 2.14
N TYR A 72 -5.56 -1.18 0.92
CA TYR A 72 -5.31 0.26 0.71
C TYR A 72 -6.46 1.12 1.24
N GLN A 73 -7.71 0.77 0.96
CA GLN A 73 -8.87 1.55 1.44
C GLN A 73 -8.99 1.55 2.96
N ASP A 74 -8.58 0.47 3.63
CA ASP A 74 -8.62 0.37 5.10
C ASP A 74 -7.51 1.19 5.77
N LEU A 75 -6.33 1.25 5.15
CA LEU A 75 -5.18 1.95 5.70
C LEU A 75 -5.14 3.44 5.35
N LYS A 76 -5.63 3.82 4.17
CA LYS A 76 -5.60 5.20 3.65
C LYS A 76 -6.20 6.26 4.59
N PRO A 77 -7.26 5.99 5.38
CA PRO A 77 -7.84 7.00 6.28
C PRO A 77 -6.95 7.32 7.48
N LEU A 78 -6.09 6.38 7.91
CA LEU A 78 -5.32 6.50 9.15
C LEU A 78 -3.84 6.77 8.89
N TYR A 79 -3.30 6.20 7.82
CA TYR A 79 -1.87 6.15 7.58
C TYR A 79 -1.49 6.69 6.21
N TRP A 80 -0.26 7.18 6.13
CA TRP A 80 0.30 7.68 4.90
C TRP A 80 1.80 7.35 4.78
N TRP A 81 2.23 7.01 3.57
CA TRP A 81 3.64 6.97 3.19
C TRP A 81 3.79 7.07 1.65
N PRO A 82 4.96 7.47 1.13
CA PRO A 82 5.21 7.50 -0.31
C PRO A 82 5.01 6.13 -0.96
N ASN A 83 4.35 6.10 -2.12
CA ASN A 83 4.08 4.87 -2.89
C ASN A 83 3.28 3.80 -2.12
N MET A 84 2.40 4.20 -1.20
CA MET A 84 1.59 3.30 -0.36
C MET A 84 0.93 2.15 -1.13
N LYS A 85 0.25 2.45 -2.25
CA LYS A 85 -0.41 1.43 -3.09
C LYS A 85 0.57 0.38 -3.62
N ALA A 86 1.75 0.79 -4.09
CA ALA A 86 2.75 -0.11 -4.66
C ALA A 86 3.36 -1.01 -3.58
N TYR A 87 3.60 -0.47 -2.38
CA TYR A 87 4.06 -1.24 -1.23
C TYR A 87 3.03 -2.32 -0.83
N ILE A 88 1.76 -1.94 -0.73
CA ILE A 88 0.67 -2.87 -0.41
C ILE A 88 0.54 -3.96 -1.48
N ALA A 89 0.57 -3.59 -2.77
CA ALA A 89 0.52 -4.56 -3.86
C ALA A 89 1.69 -5.56 -3.80
N THR A 90 2.90 -5.07 -3.53
CA THR A 90 4.10 -5.90 -3.36
C THR A 90 3.95 -6.84 -2.17
N TYR A 91 3.45 -6.35 -1.02
CA TYR A 91 3.21 -7.16 0.17
C TYR A 91 2.20 -8.28 -0.09
N VAL A 92 1.03 -7.95 -0.66
CA VAL A 92 -0.02 -8.93 -0.95
C VAL A 92 0.44 -9.94 -2.01
N SER A 93 1.26 -9.54 -2.99
CA SER A 93 1.79 -10.46 -4.01
C SER A 93 2.69 -11.56 -3.45
N LYS A 94 3.37 -11.30 -2.32
CA LYS A 94 4.20 -12.29 -1.61
C LYS A 94 3.36 -13.29 -0.80
N CYS A 95 2.07 -13.02 -0.61
CA CYS A 95 1.17 -13.91 0.12
C CYS A 95 0.74 -15.09 -0.76
N LEU A 96 1.36 -16.26 -0.53
CA LEU A 96 1.07 -17.51 -1.28
C LEU A 96 -0.42 -17.83 -1.34
N THR A 97 -1.15 -17.57 -0.26
CA THR A 97 -2.59 -17.83 -0.20
C THR A 97 -3.42 -16.83 -1.01
N CYS A 98 -3.02 -15.55 -1.08
CA CYS A 98 -3.69 -14.57 -1.94
C CYS A 98 -3.42 -14.87 -3.41
N THR A 99 -2.21 -15.30 -3.75
CA THR A 99 -1.83 -15.66 -5.12
C THR A 99 -2.65 -16.85 -5.65
N LYS A 100 -2.84 -17.91 -4.83
CA LYS A 100 -3.66 -19.07 -5.21
C LYS A 100 -5.11 -18.70 -5.52
N VAL A 101 -5.76 -17.96 -4.61
CA VAL A 101 -7.15 -17.51 -4.80
C VAL A 101 -7.28 -16.63 -6.05
N LYS A 102 -6.30 -15.76 -6.32
CA LYS A 102 -6.33 -14.92 -7.52
C LYS A 102 -6.28 -15.73 -8.81
N VAL A 103 -5.49 -16.82 -8.86
CA VAL A 103 -5.43 -17.73 -10.03
C VAL A 103 -6.77 -18.43 -10.25
N GLU A 104 -7.42 -18.90 -9.18
CA GLU A 104 -8.72 -19.59 -9.28
C GLU A 104 -9.84 -18.69 -9.83
N HIS A 105 -9.79 -17.38 -9.55
CA HIS A 105 -10.82 -16.42 -9.98
C HIS A 105 -10.47 -15.69 -11.29
N GLN A 106 -9.29 -15.92 -11.88
CA GLN A 106 -9.01 -15.41 -13.23
C GLN A 106 -9.89 -16.16 -14.21
N LYS A 107 -10.66 -15.41 -15.00
CA LYS A 107 -11.47 -15.99 -16.08
C LYS A 107 -10.50 -16.72 -17.03
N PRO A 108 -10.66 -18.02 -17.28
CA PRO A 108 -9.84 -18.70 -18.27
C PRO A 108 -9.99 -17.93 -19.58
N SER A 109 -8.87 -17.65 -20.25
CA SER A 109 -8.89 -17.03 -21.57
C SER A 109 -9.69 -17.94 -22.50
N GLY A 110 -10.94 -17.54 -22.78
CA GLY A 110 -11.79 -18.28 -23.70
C GLY A 110 -11.18 -18.24 -25.10
N LEU A 111 -11.45 -19.28 -25.89
CA LEU A 111 -11.13 -19.27 -27.31
C LEU A 111 -11.88 -18.08 -27.94
N LEU A 112 -11.16 -17.11 -28.51
CA LEU A 112 -11.77 -16.03 -29.29
C LEU A 112 -12.45 -16.66 -30.52
N GLN A 113 -13.75 -16.90 -30.45
CA GLN A 113 -14.54 -17.20 -31.66
C GLN A 113 -14.73 -15.91 -32.43
N GLN A 114 -14.14 -15.84 -33.63
CA GLN A 114 -14.48 -14.78 -34.58
C GLN A 114 -15.94 -14.97 -35.01
N PRO A 115 -16.80 -13.93 -34.89
CA PRO A 115 -18.13 -13.98 -35.48
C PRO A 115 -18.02 -14.05 -37.00
N GLU A 116 -18.95 -14.77 -37.64
CA GLU A 116 -19.05 -14.79 -39.10
C GLU A 116 -19.26 -13.37 -39.63
N ILE A 117 -18.45 -13.00 -40.63
CA ILE A 117 -18.50 -11.69 -41.25
C ILE A 117 -19.80 -11.61 -42.06
N PRO A 118 -20.73 -10.69 -41.73
CA PRO A 118 -21.96 -10.57 -42.50
C PRO A 118 -21.63 -10.06 -43.90
N VAL A 119 -22.11 -10.79 -44.91
CA VAL A 119 -22.06 -10.36 -46.31
C VAL A 119 -23.21 -9.39 -46.53
N TRP A 120 -22.89 -8.14 -46.85
CA TRP A 120 -23.87 -7.13 -47.21
C TRP A 120 -24.39 -7.40 -48.64
N LYS A 121 -25.71 -7.31 -48.84
CA LYS A 121 -26.35 -7.28 -50.17
C LYS A 121 -26.59 -5.84 -50.60
#